data_AF-A0A7W4C6G6-F1
#
_entry.id   AF-A0A7W4C6G6-F1
#
_cell.length_a   1.000
_cell.length_b   1.000
_cell.length_c   1.000
_cell.angle_alpha   90.00
_cell.angle_beta   90.00
_cell.angle_gamma   90.00
#
_symmetry.space_group_name_H-M   'P 1'
#
loop_
_entity.id
_entity.type
_entity.pdbx_description
1 polymer ?
#
loop_
_entity_poly.entity_id
_entity_poly.type
_entity_poly.pdbx_seq_one_letter_code
_entity_poly.pdbx_strand_id
1 'polypeptide(L)' 'LDLTVYDPRDMAAFTQYLLTQQGSILVVGHSNTSTDLVEGLGAEKQTPIEDASEFDRLYIVTLNANKQMVSTVLLRY' A
#
# COMPACT_ATOMS: atom_id res chain seq x y z
N LEU A 1 -19.47 -2.92 -5.84
CA LEU A 1 -18.23 -2.47 -5.20
C LEU A 1 -18.08 -3.34 -3.97
N ASP A 2 -17.14 -4.28 -4.01
CA ASP A 2 -16.88 -5.15 -2.87
C ASP A 2 -15.96 -4.42 -1.89
N LEU A 3 -16.40 -4.30 -0.64
CA LEU A 3 -15.64 -3.65 0.43
C LEU A 3 -15.20 -4.71 1.43
N THR A 4 -13.90 -4.77 1.68
CA THR A 4 -13.30 -5.67 2.66
C THR A 4 -12.53 -4.85 3.69
N VAL A 5 -12.76 -5.12 4.97
CA VAL A 5 -12.03 -4.51 6.08
C VAL A 5 -10.82 -5.39 6.40
N TYR A 6 -9.68 -4.76 6.71
CA TYR A 6 -8.46 -5.43 7.15
C TYR A 6 -8.06 -4.96 8.55
N ASP A 7 -7.24 -5.76 9.25
CA ASP A 7 -6.67 -5.35 10.54
C ASP A 7 -5.42 -4.47 10.30
N PRO A 8 -5.45 -3.17 10.63
CA PRO A 8 -4.31 -2.28 10.45
C PRO A 8 -3.13 -2.59 11.39
N ARG A 9 -3.31 -3.49 12.37
CA ARG A 9 -2.24 -3.93 13.28
C ARG A 9 -1.48 -5.13 12.76
N ASP A 10 -2.00 -5.82 11.74
CA ASP A 10 -1.35 -6.96 11.09
C ASP A 10 -1.18 -6.70 9.58
N MET A 11 -0.33 -5.71 9.28
CA MET A 11 -0.01 -5.33 7.91
C MET A 11 0.70 -6.44 7.13
N ALA A 12 1.40 -7.35 7.82
CA ALA A 12 2.04 -8.50 7.19
C ALA A 12 0.99 -9.47 6.63
N ALA A 13 0.00 -9.85 7.45
CA ALA A 13 -1.10 -10.70 6.98
C ALA A 13 -1.91 -10.01 5.87
N PHE A 14 -2.18 -8.71 6.00
CA PHE A 14 -2.90 -7.96 4.97
C PHE A 14 -2.12 -7.89 3.65
N THR A 15 -0.81 -7.67 3.70
CA THR A 15 0.06 -7.69 2.51
C THR A 15 -0.01 -9.06 1.83
N GLN A 16 0.14 -10.15 2.59
CA GLN A 16 0.03 -11.50 2.03
C GLN A 16 -1.33 -11.77 1.41
N TYR A 17 -2.41 -11.33 2.07
CA TYR A 17 -3.74 -11.40 1.50
C TYR A 17 -3.83 -10.65 0.17
N LEU A 18 -3.35 -9.40 0.08
CA LEU A 18 -3.37 -8.63 -1.17
C LEU A 18 -2.59 -9.31 -2.30
N LEU A 19 -1.49 -9.99 -2.01
CA LEU A 19 -0.72 -10.72 -3.01
C LEU A 19 -1.50 -11.90 -3.63
N THR A 20 -2.50 -12.45 -2.92
CA THR A 20 -3.40 -13.47 -3.46
C THR A 20 -4.49 -12.90 -4.39
N GLN A 21 -4.73 -11.59 -4.31
CA GLN A 21 -5.76 -10.93 -5.10
C GLN A 21 -5.27 -10.60 -6.52
N GLN A 22 -6.21 -10.30 -7.42
CA GLN A 22 -5.93 -9.99 -8.82
C GLN A 22 -6.70 -8.73 -9.27
N GLY A 23 -6.21 -8.09 -10.33
CA GLY A 23 -6.81 -6.87 -10.86
C GLY A 23 -6.38 -5.60 -10.15
N SER A 24 -7.07 -4.50 -10.44
CA SER A 24 -6.81 -3.19 -9.84
C SER A 24 -7.51 -3.08 -8.49
N ILE A 25 -6.74 -2.81 -7.43
CA ILE A 25 -7.23 -2.74 -6.06
C ILE A 25 -6.89 -1.35 -5.52
N LEU A 26 -7.89 -0.69 -4.92
CA LEU A 26 -7.68 0.54 -4.16
C LEU A 26 -7.66 0.20 -2.68
N VAL A 27 -6.58 0.57 -2.01
CA VAL A 27 -6.45 0.46 -0.55
C VAL A 27 -6.44 1.87 0.02
N VAL A 28 -7.35 2.13 0.96
CA VAL A 28 -7.39 3.38 1.71
C VAL A 28 -6.92 3.07 3.13
N GLY A 29 -5.85 3.74 3.55
CA GLY A 29 -5.23 3.55 4.85
C GLY A 29 -4.90 4.88 5.52
N HIS A 30 -4.18 4.77 6.63
CA HIS A 30 -3.58 5.88 7.36
C HIS A 30 -2.09 6.01 7.04
N SER A 31 -1.50 7.14 7.40
CA SER A 31 -0.08 7.49 7.25
C SER A 31 0.90 6.32 7.40
N ASN A 32 0.95 5.70 8.58
CA ASN A 32 1.87 4.60 8.85
C ASN A 32 1.50 3.32 8.07
N THR A 33 0.21 2.97 7.99
CA THR A 33 -0.23 1.76 7.29
C THR A 33 0.01 1.84 5.78
N SER A 34 -0.09 3.03 5.19
CA SER A 34 0.17 3.24 3.77
C SER A 34 1.65 3.03 3.46
N THR A 35 2.56 3.57 4.27
CA THR A 35 4.00 3.35 4.11
C THR A 35 4.37 1.88 4.36
N ASP A 36 3.83 1.27 5.41
CA ASP A 36 4.11 -0.13 5.76
C ASP A 36 3.65 -1.08 4.65
N LEU A 37 2.48 -0.81 4.04
CA LEU A 37 1.97 -1.63 2.96
C LEU A 37 2.87 -1.60 1.72
N VAL A 38 3.26 -0.41 1.25
CA VAL A 38 4.06 -0.31 0.03
C VAL A 38 5.45 -0.89 0.22
N GLU A 39 6.04 -0.74 1.40
CA GLU A 39 7.30 -1.41 1.77
C GLU A 39 7.13 -2.94 1.81
N GLY A 40 6.04 -3.44 2.42
CA GLY A 40 5.72 -4.87 2.45
C GLY A 40 5.52 -5.48 1.06
N LEU A 41 5.06 -4.67 0.09
CA LEU A 41 4.94 -5.06 -1.32
C LEU A 41 6.27 -5.03 -2.07
N GLY A 42 7.34 -4.52 -1.46
CA GLY A 42 8.69 -4.51 -2.03
C GLY A 42 9.24 -3.13 -2.41
N ALA A 43 8.59 -2.03 -2.00
CA ALA A 43 9.15 -0.70 -2.21
C ALA A 43 10.36 -0.47 -1.29
N GLU A 44 11.20 0.50 -1.65
CA GLU A 44 12.22 1.00 -0.71
C GLU A 44 11.56 1.58 0.55
N LYS A 45 12.34 1.70 1.63
CA LYS A 45 11.87 2.32 2.87
C LYS A 45 11.33 3.73 2.57
N GLN A 46 10.09 3.98 2.97
CA GLN A 46 9.42 5.25 2.76
C GLN A 46 9.73 6.22 3.90
N THR A 47 9.78 7.50 3.57
CA THR A 47 9.78 8.55 4.59
C THR A 47 8.43 8.56 5.30
N PRO A 48 8.41 8.60 6.65
CA PRO A 48 7.17 8.75 7.41
C PRO A 48 6.29 9.88 6.88
N ILE A 49 4.98 9.70 6.96
CA ILE A 49 3.98 10.71 6.65
C ILE A 49 3.67 11.44 7.97
N GLU A 50 3.80 12.76 7.98
CA GLU A 50 3.45 13.59 9.15
C GLU A 50 1.94 13.84 9.18
N ASP A 51 1.23 13.15 10.08
CA ASP A 51 -0.23 13.19 10.21
C ASP A 51 -0.80 14.61 10.37
N ALA A 52 -0.03 15.53 10.95
CA ALA A 52 -0.49 16.88 11.22
C ALA A 52 -0.48 17.80 9.98
N SER A 53 0.28 17.47 8.93
CA SER A 53 0.56 18.43 7.84
C SER A 53 0.70 17.81 6.45
N GLU A 54 0.78 16.49 6.34
CA GLU A 54 0.92 15.80 5.07
C GLU A 54 -0.31 14.95 4.78
N PHE A 55 -1.00 15.32 3.69
CA PHE A 55 -2.20 14.62 3.22
C PHE A 55 -2.03 14.24 1.74
N ASP A 56 -2.99 13.51 1.19
CA ASP A 56 -3.15 13.27 -0.25
C ASP A 56 -1.97 12.57 -0.96
N ARG A 57 -1.21 11.73 -0.24
CA ARG A 57 -0.24 10.82 -0.86
C ARG A 57 -0.96 9.66 -1.55
N LEU A 58 -0.75 9.53 -2.87
CA LEU A 58 -1.23 8.39 -3.65
C LEU A 58 -0.05 7.56 -4.14
N TYR A 59 0.01 6.31 -3.67
CA TYR A 59 0.97 5.32 -4.14
C TYR A 59 0.34 4.47 -5.25
N ILE A 60 0.96 4.47 -6.43
CA ILE A 60 0.63 3.57 -7.53
C ILE A 60 1.71 2.47 -7.56
N VAL A 61 1.32 1.27 -7.17
CA VAL A 61 2.21 0.10 -7.10
C VAL A 61 1.86 -0.86 -8.24
N THR A 62 2.85 -1.25 -9.02
CA THR A 62 2.71 -2.24 -10.09
C THR A 62 3.45 -3.51 -9.70
N LEU A 63 2.75 -4.64 -9.70
CA LEU A 63 3.33 -5.97 -9.48
C LEU A 63 3.32 -6.76 -10.80
N ASN A 64 4.33 -7.61 -11.01
CA ASN A 64 4.36 -8.55 -12.13
C ASN A 64 3.49 -9.80 -11.85
N ALA A 65 3.44 -10.72 -12.81
CA ALA A 65 2.71 -11.99 -12.68
C ALA A 65 3.18 -12.86 -11.49
N ASN A 66 4.44 -12.72 -11.08
CA ASN A 66 5.03 -13.41 -9.92
C ASN A 66 4.85 -12.65 -8.61
N LYS A 67 4.00 -11.61 -8.58
CA LYS A 67 3.70 -10.79 -7.40
C LYS A 67 4.90 -10.00 -6.86
N GLN A 68 5.91 -9.78 -7.70
CA GLN A 68 7.06 -8.96 -7.37
C GLN A 68 6.82 -7.53 -7.85
N MET A 69 7.19 -6.55 -7.03
CA MET A 69 7.08 -5.14 -7.40
C MET A 69 7.97 -4.80 -8.58
N VAL A 70 7.39 -4.11 -9.55
CA VAL A 70 8.05 -3.59 -10.76
C VAL A 70 8.25 -2.09 -10.64
N SER A 71 7.30 -1.37 -10.02
CA SER A 71 7.38 0.07 -9.84
C SER A 71 6.53 0.54 -8.67
N THR A 72 6.97 1.62 -8.02
CA THR A 72 6.15 2.45 -7.15
C THR A 72 6.26 3.90 -7.60
N VAL A 73 5.13 4.54 -7.87
CA VAL A 73 5.05 5.98 -8.15
C VAL A 73 4.31 6.64 -7.01
N LEU A 74 4.90 7.68 -6.42
CA LEU A 74 4.26 8.53 -5.43
C LEU A 74 3.79 9.82 -6.08
N LEU A 75 2.49 10.08 -5.98
CA LEU A 75 1.87 11.35 -6.36
C LEU A 75 1.46 12.11 -5.09
N ARG A 76 1.50 13.44 -5.17
CA ARG A 76 1.00 14.36 -4.15
C ARG A 76 0.11 15.39 -4.85
N TYR A 77 -0.99 15.76 -4.20
CA TYR A 77 -1.95 16.74 -4.69
C TYR A 77 -2.01 17.96 -3.77
#